data_AF-A0A965X4A3-F1
#
_entry.id   AF-A0A965X4A3-F1
#
_cell.length_a   1.000
_cell.length_b   1.000
_cell.length_c   1.000
_cell.angle_alpha   90.00
_cell.angle_beta   90.00
_cell.angle_gamma   90.00
#
_symmetry.space_group_name_H-M   'P 1'
#
loop_
_entity.id
_entity.type
_entity.pdbx_description
1 polymer ?
#
loop_
_entity_poly.entity_id
_entity_poly.type
_entity_poly.pdbx_seq_one_letter_code
_entity_poly.pdbx_strand_id
1 'polypeptide(L)'
;VDVQKQMDAVFCDLENFPGKLGKDGTMPQGAMVIMDPYTGRVVAMYGGRGVKEGNRIFNRATKAYRSPGSSIKPLSVYAPGLEYGVITPWSVLDDVPKNFSVRASGWPKNEVGYYTGRMTVMKAVERSFNTLPIEILDKVGLNKAFNFARTNLGLTSLVERRVKTMNDGSEKVYSDIDYGPLALGGLTDGVTVLEMTAAYSAFVNNGIYTEPYIYSKVLDANGEVILDNEPVQTPSMSAKTATYMVEILKNVVTGSQGTGRKAALGNGIEVGGKTGTTDDSYDRWFAGITPYYTGVVWFGYDKQQDVGKFSTNPALTLWKAVMSRVHEGLEARSFSTSVELKSCTICADSGLLTTEWCQNDVRGSRAIKVKLAPEDVPTQKCNLHVPVEVDGETNGIANEFCPLDKLKTVGMLKLQREFPTSGVVVRDQQYLIPYDPSAGMFLPLTEDRASSSAPICTVHSIENDGNTLPEPEPTDPDPGDPD
;
A
#
# COMPACT_ATOMS: atom_id res chain seq x y z
N VAL A 1 18.00 -27.53 -2.00
CA VAL A 1 17.07 -27.89 -0.90
C VAL A 1 15.83 -28.54 -1.50
N ASP A 2 15.24 -29.56 -0.84
CA ASP A 2 13.91 -30.06 -1.23
C ASP A 2 12.84 -29.11 -0.66
N VAL A 3 12.32 -28.23 -1.51
CA VAL A 3 11.41 -27.15 -1.10
C VAL A 3 10.09 -27.70 -0.55
N GLN A 4 9.53 -28.73 -1.21
CA GLN A 4 8.28 -29.35 -0.76
C GLN A 4 8.44 -29.96 0.63
N LYS A 5 9.53 -30.70 0.87
CA LYS A 5 9.79 -31.30 2.18
C LYS A 5 9.91 -30.26 3.30
N GLN A 6 10.49 -29.09 3.03
CA GLN A 6 10.56 -28.00 4.03
C GLN A 6 9.19 -27.43 4.35
N MET A 7 8.33 -27.28 3.33
CA MET A 7 6.97 -26.82 3.54
C MET A 7 6.11 -27.86 4.26
N ASP A 8 6.24 -29.14 3.92
CA ASP A 8 5.55 -30.25 4.59
C ASP A 8 5.84 -30.25 6.09
N ALA A 9 7.12 -30.07 6.48
CA ALA A 9 7.53 -30.03 7.89
C ALA A 9 6.81 -28.94 8.70
N VAL A 10 6.55 -27.79 8.09
CA VAL A 10 5.84 -26.67 8.75
C VAL A 10 4.34 -26.89 8.74
N PHE A 11 3.78 -27.35 7.62
CA PHE A 11 2.33 -27.57 7.47
C PHE A 11 1.80 -28.76 8.27
N CYS A 12 2.65 -29.77 8.54
CA CYS A 12 2.31 -30.90 9.40
C CYS A 12 2.38 -30.57 10.90
N ASP A 13 3.12 -29.52 11.28
CA ASP A 13 3.20 -29.04 12.65
C ASP A 13 2.01 -28.12 12.95
N LEU A 14 1.08 -28.63 13.76
CA LEU A 14 -0.18 -27.97 14.08
C LEU A 14 -0.01 -26.73 14.95
N GLU A 15 1.14 -26.54 15.60
CA GLU A 15 1.45 -25.32 16.37
C GLU A 15 1.58 -24.10 15.46
N ASN A 16 1.95 -24.31 14.19
CA ASN A 16 2.01 -23.24 13.17
C ASN A 16 0.62 -22.75 12.70
N PHE A 17 -0.45 -23.36 13.20
CA PHE A 17 -1.83 -22.99 12.88
C PHE A 17 -2.60 -22.52 14.13
N PRO A 18 -2.20 -21.36 14.71
CA PRO A 18 -2.85 -20.85 15.89
C PRO A 18 -4.30 -20.42 15.58
N GLY A 19 -5.19 -20.63 16.52
CA GLY A 19 -6.60 -20.30 16.37
C GLY A 19 -7.48 -21.13 17.29
N LYS A 20 -8.80 -21.02 17.11
CA LYS A 20 -9.80 -21.73 17.90
C LYS A 20 -10.73 -22.51 16.98
N LEU A 21 -11.53 -23.40 17.55
CA LEU A 21 -12.59 -24.04 16.80
C LEU A 21 -13.57 -23.00 16.25
N GLY A 22 -13.88 -23.17 14.97
CA GLY A 22 -14.89 -22.41 14.28
C GLY A 22 -16.30 -22.67 14.74
N LYS A 23 -17.24 -21.85 14.25
CA LYS A 23 -18.68 -22.06 14.43
C LYS A 23 -19.16 -23.40 13.87
N ASP A 24 -18.42 -23.96 12.91
CA ASP A 24 -18.69 -25.26 12.30
C ASP A 24 -17.84 -26.40 12.86
N GLY A 25 -17.12 -26.16 13.96
CA GLY A 25 -16.26 -27.17 14.60
C GLY A 25 -14.94 -27.43 13.86
N THR A 26 -14.55 -26.59 12.89
CA THR A 26 -13.28 -26.76 12.18
C THR A 26 -12.18 -25.83 12.70
N MET A 27 -10.94 -26.29 12.67
CA MET A 27 -9.75 -25.45 12.94
C MET A 27 -9.37 -24.64 11.69
N PRO A 28 -8.65 -23.52 11.85
CA PRO A 28 -8.18 -22.75 10.71
C PRO A 28 -7.27 -23.59 9.82
N GLN A 29 -7.29 -23.25 8.54
CA GLN A 29 -6.56 -23.86 7.47
C GLN A 29 -5.50 -22.88 6.95
N GLY A 30 -4.54 -23.42 6.22
CA GLY A 30 -3.64 -22.60 5.40
C GLY A 30 -3.40 -23.27 4.06
N ALA A 31 -2.95 -22.46 3.11
CA ALA A 31 -2.51 -22.93 1.81
C ALA A 31 -1.34 -22.09 1.34
N MET A 32 -0.37 -22.74 0.71
CA MET A 32 0.83 -22.09 0.19
C MET A 32 1.22 -22.66 -1.16
N VAL A 33 1.72 -21.78 -2.03
CA VAL A 33 2.42 -22.16 -3.25
C VAL A 33 3.77 -21.45 -3.24
N ILE A 34 4.82 -22.16 -3.65
CA ILE A 34 6.15 -21.60 -3.92
C ILE A 34 6.46 -21.89 -5.38
N MET A 35 6.83 -20.84 -6.10
CA MET A 35 7.18 -20.89 -7.52
C MET A 35 8.59 -20.33 -7.74
N ASP A 36 9.33 -20.96 -8.64
CA ASP A 36 10.49 -20.33 -9.26
C ASP A 36 9.99 -19.23 -10.22
N PRO A 37 10.24 -17.94 -9.94
CA PRO A 37 9.66 -16.85 -10.69
C PRO A 37 10.19 -16.76 -12.12
N TYR A 38 11.36 -17.33 -12.41
CA TYR A 38 12.03 -17.22 -13.71
C TYR A 38 11.57 -18.30 -14.69
N THR A 39 11.13 -19.44 -14.16
CA THR A 39 10.71 -20.59 -14.98
C THR A 39 9.22 -20.86 -14.94
N GLY A 40 8.49 -20.41 -13.91
CA GLY A 40 7.08 -20.76 -13.71
C GLY A 40 6.88 -22.13 -13.05
N ARG A 41 7.97 -22.82 -12.67
CA ARG A 41 7.89 -24.11 -12.01
C ARG A 41 7.33 -23.95 -10.60
N VAL A 42 6.22 -24.62 -10.31
CA VAL A 42 5.75 -24.78 -8.93
C VAL A 42 6.66 -25.78 -8.23
N VAL A 43 7.53 -25.28 -7.34
CA VAL A 43 8.50 -26.09 -6.60
C VAL A 43 7.92 -26.65 -5.30
N ALA A 44 6.82 -26.07 -4.83
CA ALA A 44 6.11 -26.53 -3.64
C ALA A 44 4.63 -26.11 -3.68
N MET A 45 3.71 -27.00 -3.30
CA MET A 45 2.30 -26.67 -3.04
C MET A 45 1.74 -27.43 -1.82
N TYR A 46 1.04 -26.73 -0.93
CA TYR A 46 0.32 -27.33 0.20
C TYR A 46 -1.08 -26.72 0.34
N GLY A 47 -2.10 -27.55 0.54
CA GLY A 47 -3.51 -27.18 0.38
C GLY A 47 -4.38 -27.21 1.64
N GLY A 48 -3.80 -27.44 2.82
CA GLY A 48 -4.55 -27.55 4.07
C GLY A 48 -3.64 -27.73 5.29
N ARG A 49 -4.22 -27.67 6.48
CA ARG A 49 -3.53 -27.90 7.76
C ARG A 49 -3.31 -29.39 8.02
N GLY A 50 -2.12 -29.75 8.48
CA GLY A 50 -1.81 -31.12 8.91
C GLY A 50 -1.49 -32.09 7.77
N VAL A 51 -1.41 -33.37 8.11
CA VAL A 51 -1.03 -34.45 7.18
C VAL A 51 -2.11 -34.63 6.11
N LYS A 52 -1.71 -34.92 4.87
CA LYS A 52 -2.62 -35.26 3.78
C LYS A 52 -3.27 -36.63 4.04
N GLU A 53 -4.59 -36.65 4.26
CA GLU A 53 -5.33 -37.86 4.64
C GLU A 53 -5.88 -38.68 3.46
N GLY A 54 -5.77 -38.18 2.21
CA GLY A 54 -6.33 -38.90 1.07
C GLY A 54 -5.95 -38.34 -0.29
N ASN A 55 -6.28 -39.09 -1.34
CA ASN A 55 -6.06 -38.70 -2.73
C ASN A 55 -7.17 -37.75 -3.23
N ARG A 56 -6.78 -36.76 -4.04
CA ARG A 56 -7.70 -35.80 -4.70
C ARG A 56 -8.63 -35.05 -3.73
N ILE A 57 -8.23 -34.91 -2.46
CA ILE A 57 -8.90 -34.07 -1.47
C ILE A 57 -8.93 -32.60 -1.90
N PHE A 58 -9.78 -31.80 -1.25
CA PHE A 58 -9.91 -30.38 -1.57
C PHE A 58 -8.59 -29.64 -1.31
N ASN A 59 -7.97 -29.14 -2.38
CA ASN A 59 -6.73 -28.36 -2.32
C ASN A 59 -7.05 -26.87 -2.34
N ARG A 60 -6.91 -26.21 -1.19
CA ARG A 60 -7.20 -24.78 -1.05
C ARG A 60 -6.25 -23.90 -1.86
N ALA A 61 -5.03 -24.36 -2.16
CA ALA A 61 -4.09 -23.59 -2.95
C ALA A 61 -4.57 -23.34 -4.39
N THR A 62 -5.41 -24.25 -4.93
CA THR A 62 -5.84 -24.21 -6.34
C THR A 62 -7.36 -24.20 -6.53
N LYS A 63 -8.15 -24.52 -5.50
CA LYS A 63 -9.62 -24.65 -5.61
C LYS A 63 -10.39 -23.72 -4.67
N ALA A 64 -9.73 -23.08 -3.70
CA ALA A 64 -10.40 -22.12 -2.83
C ALA A 64 -10.21 -20.71 -3.39
N TYR A 65 -11.29 -20.13 -3.90
CA TYR A 65 -11.34 -18.71 -4.21
C TYR A 65 -11.63 -17.93 -2.94
N ARG A 66 -10.75 -16.98 -2.61
CA ARG A 66 -10.78 -16.20 -1.37
C ARG A 66 -10.54 -14.75 -1.66
N SER A 67 -11.14 -13.87 -0.86
CA SER A 67 -10.91 -12.44 -1.01
C SER A 67 -9.44 -12.15 -0.64
N PRO A 68 -8.65 -11.54 -1.55
CA PRO A 68 -7.23 -11.27 -1.32
C PRO A 68 -7.01 -10.11 -0.32
N GLY A 69 -8.06 -9.36 0.00
CA GLY A 69 -7.95 -8.07 0.69
C GLY A 69 -6.91 -7.17 0.02
N SER A 70 -6.18 -6.39 0.83
CA SER A 70 -5.12 -5.48 0.35
C SER A 70 -3.94 -6.13 -0.41
N SER A 71 -3.82 -7.47 -0.44
CA SER A 71 -2.78 -8.14 -1.22
C SER A 71 -3.03 -8.05 -2.74
N ILE A 72 -4.23 -7.65 -3.18
CA ILE A 72 -4.51 -7.41 -4.61
C ILE A 72 -3.90 -6.10 -5.13
N LYS A 73 -3.76 -5.07 -4.27
CA LYS A 73 -3.41 -3.70 -4.69
C LYS A 73 -2.14 -3.62 -5.55
N PRO A 74 -1.05 -4.36 -5.25
CA PRO A 74 0.11 -4.42 -6.14
C PRO A 74 -0.23 -4.81 -7.58
N LEU A 75 -1.15 -5.75 -7.77
CA LEU A 75 -1.48 -6.35 -9.07
C LEU A 75 -2.51 -5.52 -9.85
N SER A 76 -3.53 -4.99 -9.18
CA SER A 76 -4.67 -4.30 -9.81
C SER A 76 -4.59 -2.79 -9.77
N VAL A 77 -3.69 -2.19 -8.97
CA VAL A 77 -3.66 -0.73 -8.78
C VAL A 77 -2.28 -0.16 -8.98
N TYR A 78 -1.29 -0.60 -8.20
CA TYR A 78 0.02 0.04 -8.21
C TYR A 78 0.82 -0.32 -9.46
N ALA A 79 0.89 -1.60 -9.84
CA ALA A 79 1.54 -2.01 -11.08
C ALA A 79 0.94 -1.34 -12.33
N PRO A 80 -0.40 -1.35 -12.57
CA PRO A 80 -0.95 -0.62 -13.72
C PRO A 80 -0.78 0.91 -13.60
N GLY A 81 -0.83 1.47 -12.38
CA GLY A 81 -0.54 2.89 -12.17
C GLY A 81 0.89 3.29 -12.57
N LEU A 82 1.87 2.44 -12.29
CA LEU A 82 3.25 2.61 -12.72
C LEU A 82 3.40 2.38 -14.23
N GLU A 83 2.80 1.31 -14.75
CA GLU A 83 2.91 0.94 -16.17
C GLU A 83 2.34 2.01 -17.10
N TYR A 84 1.20 2.59 -16.73
CA TYR A 84 0.56 3.63 -17.54
C TYR A 84 1.05 5.04 -17.20
N GLY A 85 2.13 5.18 -16.43
CA GLY A 85 2.77 6.46 -16.12
C GLY A 85 1.92 7.41 -15.26
N VAL A 86 0.92 6.88 -14.55
CA VAL A 86 0.05 7.65 -13.66
C VAL A 86 0.76 8.01 -12.36
N ILE A 87 1.65 7.13 -11.90
CA ILE A 87 2.44 7.30 -10.67
C ILE A 87 3.87 6.81 -10.85
N THR A 88 4.74 7.23 -9.95
CA THR A 88 6.01 6.59 -9.60
C THR A 88 5.95 6.14 -8.13
N PRO A 89 6.92 5.37 -7.60
CA PRO A 89 6.97 5.05 -6.17
C PRO A 89 6.96 6.29 -5.27
N TRP A 90 7.39 7.44 -5.80
CA TRP A 90 7.57 8.68 -5.04
C TRP A 90 6.56 9.78 -5.41
N SER A 91 5.62 9.49 -6.31
CA SER A 91 4.44 10.34 -6.50
C SER A 91 3.72 10.56 -5.17
N VAL A 92 3.27 11.79 -4.92
CA VAL A 92 2.56 12.16 -3.70
C VAL A 92 1.08 12.35 -4.01
N LEU A 93 0.23 11.65 -3.27
CA LEU A 93 -1.22 11.75 -3.32
C LEU A 93 -1.76 12.12 -1.94
N ASP A 94 -3.02 12.52 -1.88
CA ASP A 94 -3.64 12.98 -0.65
C ASP A 94 -4.51 11.87 -0.02
N ASP A 95 -4.11 11.40 1.17
CA ASP A 95 -4.89 10.46 1.97
C ASP A 95 -6.02 11.23 2.67
N VAL A 96 -7.16 11.29 2.00
CA VAL A 96 -8.41 11.95 2.42
C VAL A 96 -9.61 11.09 1.97
N PRO A 97 -10.81 11.27 2.56
CA PRO A 97 -12.03 10.66 2.04
C PRO A 97 -12.20 10.84 0.54
N LYS A 98 -12.65 9.79 -0.16
CA LYS A 98 -12.84 9.81 -1.62
C LYS A 98 -14.32 9.85 -2.02
N ASN A 99 -15.19 9.27 -1.21
CA ASN A 99 -16.62 9.23 -1.53
C ASN A 99 -17.49 9.32 -0.25
N PHE A 100 -18.37 10.32 -0.18
CA PHE A 100 -19.29 10.53 0.94
C PHE A 100 -20.68 9.91 0.71
N SER A 101 -21.02 9.55 -0.53
CA SER A 101 -22.26 8.87 -0.89
C SER A 101 -22.26 7.39 -0.46
N VAL A 102 -21.08 6.76 -0.44
CA VAL A 102 -20.92 5.38 0.09
C VAL A 102 -21.03 5.38 1.63
N ARG A 103 -20.48 6.41 2.28
CA ARG A 103 -20.51 6.56 3.73
C ARG A 103 -20.42 8.04 4.09
N ALA A 104 -21.35 8.54 4.90
CA ALA A 104 -21.36 9.94 5.32
C ALA A 104 -20.10 10.42 6.05
N SER A 105 -19.35 9.50 6.70
CA SER A 105 -18.05 9.77 7.33
C SER A 105 -16.86 9.61 6.37
N GLY A 106 -17.11 9.50 5.07
CA GLY A 106 -16.10 9.28 4.04
C GLY A 106 -15.74 7.81 3.86
N TRP A 107 -15.58 7.43 2.59
CA TRP A 107 -15.07 6.13 2.14
C TRP A 107 -13.85 6.32 1.24
N PRO A 108 -12.87 5.39 1.24
CA PRO A 108 -12.72 4.26 2.16
C PRO A 108 -12.10 4.69 3.49
N LYS A 109 -12.24 3.86 4.53
CA LYS A 109 -11.53 4.05 5.80
C LYS A 109 -10.17 3.37 5.78
N ASN A 110 -9.20 4.00 6.43
CA ASN A 110 -7.92 3.37 6.73
C ASN A 110 -8.00 2.55 8.02
N GLU A 111 -7.21 1.49 8.12
CA GLU A 111 -7.13 0.65 9.32
C GLU A 111 -6.70 1.44 10.56
N VAL A 112 -5.85 2.45 10.38
CA VAL A 112 -5.37 3.35 11.45
C VAL A 112 -6.46 4.27 11.99
N GLY A 113 -7.64 4.33 11.36
CA GLY A 113 -8.80 5.08 11.85
C GLY A 113 -8.78 6.58 11.56
N TYR A 114 -7.73 7.11 10.93
CA TYR A 114 -7.59 8.52 10.56
C TYR A 114 -7.03 8.68 9.14
N TYR A 115 -7.12 9.91 8.63
CA TYR A 115 -6.49 10.34 7.38
C TYR A 115 -5.19 11.08 7.68
N THR A 116 -4.14 10.81 6.93
CA THR A 116 -2.81 11.36 7.17
C THR A 116 -2.58 12.63 6.35
N GLY A 117 -3.25 12.77 5.21
CA GLY A 117 -2.99 13.80 4.22
C GLY A 117 -1.92 13.39 3.21
N ARG A 118 -1.08 14.33 2.77
CA ARG A 118 -0.16 14.10 1.64
C ARG A 118 0.91 13.07 1.99
N MET A 119 1.02 12.03 1.18
CA MET A 119 2.03 10.97 1.34
C MET A 119 2.47 10.36 0.00
N THR A 120 3.68 9.82 -0.02
CA THR A 120 4.21 9.10 -1.17
C THR A 120 3.49 7.76 -1.39
N VAL A 121 3.41 7.29 -2.63
CA VAL A 121 2.96 5.92 -2.95
C VAL A 121 3.74 4.87 -2.15
N MET A 122 5.06 5.04 -2.04
CA MET A 122 5.95 4.19 -1.25
C MET A 122 5.44 4.01 0.20
N LYS A 123 5.03 5.12 0.84
CA LYS A 123 4.50 5.11 2.21
C LYS A 123 3.09 4.53 2.29
N ALA A 124 2.28 4.80 1.27
CA ALA A 124 0.93 4.29 1.15
C ALA A 124 0.91 2.76 1.13
N VAL A 125 1.81 2.15 0.36
CA VAL A 125 1.91 0.70 0.21
C VAL A 125 2.51 0.07 1.47
N GLU A 126 3.56 0.68 2.05
CA GLU A 126 4.21 0.26 3.30
C GLU A 126 3.19 0.00 4.41
N ARG A 127 2.28 0.97 4.60
CA ARG A 127 1.24 0.96 5.64
C ARG A 127 -0.12 0.47 5.14
N SER A 128 -0.22 0.10 3.86
CA SER A 128 -1.43 -0.44 3.24
C SER A 128 -2.66 0.49 3.26
N PHE A 129 -2.47 1.80 3.09
CA PHE A 129 -3.57 2.79 3.02
C PHE A 129 -4.62 2.44 1.95
N ASN A 130 -5.87 2.81 2.20
CA ASN A 130 -7.02 2.43 1.37
C ASN A 130 -7.47 3.53 0.41
N THR A 131 -7.22 4.81 0.74
CA THR A 131 -7.66 5.97 -0.04
C THR A 131 -6.87 6.16 -1.34
N LEU A 132 -5.56 6.03 -1.29
CA LEU A 132 -4.66 6.24 -2.44
C LEU A 132 -4.95 5.29 -3.60
N PRO A 133 -5.16 3.97 -3.36
CA PRO A 133 -5.59 3.06 -4.41
C PRO A 133 -6.81 3.51 -5.21
N ILE A 134 -7.79 4.16 -4.57
CA ILE A 134 -9.00 4.64 -5.24
C ILE A 134 -8.67 5.75 -6.24
N GLU A 135 -7.86 6.72 -5.82
CA GLU A 135 -7.45 7.83 -6.69
C GLU A 135 -6.57 7.35 -7.84
N ILE A 136 -5.71 6.36 -7.59
CA ILE A 136 -4.89 5.76 -8.65
C ILE A 136 -5.78 5.02 -9.66
N LEU A 137 -6.77 4.26 -9.19
CA LEU A 137 -7.73 3.58 -10.08
C LEU A 137 -8.55 4.54 -10.92
N ASP A 138 -8.97 5.68 -10.37
CA ASP A 138 -9.69 6.71 -11.10
C ASP A 138 -8.85 7.25 -12.27
N LYS A 139 -7.58 7.57 -12.00
CA LYS A 139 -6.63 8.06 -13.01
C LYS A 139 -6.24 6.99 -14.05
N VAL A 140 -6.13 5.72 -13.65
CA VAL A 140 -5.84 4.60 -14.56
C VAL A 140 -7.06 4.22 -15.39
N GLY A 141 -8.25 4.25 -14.79
CA GLY A 141 -9.50 3.71 -15.31
C GLY A 141 -9.69 2.23 -14.94
N LEU A 142 -10.88 1.91 -14.41
CA LEU A 142 -11.23 0.57 -13.89
C LEU A 142 -11.02 -0.56 -14.90
N ASN A 143 -11.42 -0.37 -16.17
CA ASN A 143 -11.25 -1.39 -17.21
C ASN A 143 -9.78 -1.71 -17.50
N LYS A 144 -8.91 -0.68 -17.55
CA LYS A 144 -7.47 -0.89 -17.78
C LYS A 144 -6.84 -1.64 -16.61
N ALA A 145 -7.15 -1.22 -15.39
CA ALA A 145 -6.70 -1.88 -14.17
C ALA A 145 -7.15 -3.35 -14.08
N PHE A 146 -8.44 -3.61 -14.38
CA PHE A 146 -9.01 -4.96 -14.43
C PHE A 146 -8.31 -5.84 -15.48
N ASN A 147 -8.16 -5.35 -16.71
CA ASN A 147 -7.53 -6.10 -17.80
C ASN A 147 -6.05 -6.36 -17.52
N PHE A 148 -5.34 -5.42 -16.90
CA PHE A 148 -3.96 -5.63 -16.47
C PHE A 148 -3.86 -6.79 -15.47
N ALA A 149 -4.70 -6.79 -14.43
CA ALA A 149 -4.70 -7.86 -13.43
C ALA A 149 -5.17 -9.22 -14.00
N ARG A 150 -6.26 -9.23 -14.78
CA ARG A 150 -6.87 -10.45 -15.32
C ARG A 150 -6.06 -11.04 -16.46
N THR A 151 -5.79 -10.25 -17.49
CA THR A 151 -5.23 -10.72 -18.77
C THR A 151 -3.71 -10.75 -18.74
N ASN A 152 -3.06 -9.69 -18.23
CA ASN A 152 -1.60 -9.65 -18.22
C ASN A 152 -1.02 -10.49 -17.08
N LEU A 153 -1.67 -10.52 -15.91
CA LEU A 153 -1.15 -11.19 -14.72
C LEU A 153 -1.85 -12.51 -14.36
N GLY A 154 -2.77 -12.98 -15.19
CA GLY A 154 -3.36 -14.31 -15.05
C GLY A 154 -4.34 -14.46 -13.87
N LEU A 155 -4.91 -13.37 -13.34
CA LEU A 155 -5.99 -13.45 -12.35
C LEU A 155 -7.33 -13.76 -13.04
N THR A 156 -7.42 -14.95 -13.62
CA THR A 156 -8.54 -15.38 -14.46
C THR A 156 -9.87 -15.50 -13.73
N SER A 157 -9.83 -15.63 -12.41
CA SER A 157 -11.00 -15.68 -11.53
C SER A 157 -11.77 -14.35 -11.40
N LEU A 158 -11.18 -13.22 -11.80
CA LEU A 158 -11.85 -11.94 -11.76
C LEU A 158 -13.11 -11.95 -12.64
N VAL A 159 -14.22 -11.44 -12.12
CA VAL A 159 -15.52 -11.46 -12.80
C VAL A 159 -15.73 -10.16 -13.55
N GLU A 160 -15.79 -10.21 -14.88
CA GLU A 160 -16.11 -9.02 -15.68
C GLU A 160 -17.59 -8.66 -15.52
N ARG A 161 -18.48 -9.63 -15.71
CA ARG A 161 -19.92 -9.48 -15.51
C ARG A 161 -20.56 -10.84 -15.25
N ARG A 162 -21.37 -10.94 -14.20
CA ARG A 162 -22.22 -12.10 -13.94
C ARG A 162 -23.59 -11.66 -13.45
N VAL A 163 -24.65 -12.13 -14.12
CA VAL A 163 -26.03 -11.86 -13.70
C VAL A 163 -26.54 -13.06 -12.90
N LYS A 164 -27.16 -12.80 -11.75
CA LYS A 164 -27.82 -13.82 -10.93
C LYS A 164 -29.24 -13.40 -10.62
N THR A 165 -30.20 -14.26 -10.92
CA THR A 165 -31.57 -14.11 -10.47
C THR A 165 -31.66 -14.41 -8.97
N MET A 166 -32.18 -13.46 -8.22
CA MET A 166 -32.38 -13.55 -6.78
C MET A 166 -33.71 -14.25 -6.48
N ASN A 167 -33.92 -14.64 -5.21
CA ASN A 167 -35.12 -15.38 -4.80
C ASN A 167 -36.44 -14.62 -5.03
N ASP A 168 -36.39 -13.29 -5.12
CA ASP A 168 -37.53 -12.40 -5.39
C ASP A 168 -37.75 -12.14 -6.89
N GLY A 169 -37.01 -12.82 -7.77
CA GLY A 169 -37.07 -12.64 -9.22
C GLY A 169 -36.27 -11.46 -9.76
N SER A 170 -35.65 -10.64 -8.88
CA SER A 170 -34.79 -9.53 -9.33
C SER A 170 -33.46 -10.05 -9.89
N GLU A 171 -32.90 -9.33 -10.85
CA GLU A 171 -31.55 -9.62 -11.36
C GLU A 171 -30.50 -8.79 -10.62
N LYS A 172 -29.48 -9.46 -10.09
CA LYS A 172 -28.30 -8.82 -9.53
C LYS A 172 -27.09 -9.04 -10.42
N VAL A 173 -26.45 -7.94 -10.82
CA VAL A 173 -25.20 -7.93 -11.58
C VAL A 173 -24.02 -7.90 -10.61
N TYR A 174 -23.07 -8.81 -10.80
CA TYR A 174 -21.78 -8.83 -10.12
C TYR A 174 -20.68 -8.49 -11.14
N SER A 175 -19.74 -7.64 -10.74
CA SER A 175 -18.57 -7.27 -11.53
C SER A 175 -17.46 -6.87 -10.58
N ASP A 176 -16.24 -7.24 -10.93
CA ASP A 176 -15.02 -6.79 -10.25
C ASP A 176 -14.44 -5.54 -10.91
N ILE A 177 -15.09 -4.98 -11.94
CA ILE A 177 -14.72 -3.70 -12.57
C ILE A 177 -15.30 -2.55 -11.72
N ASP A 178 -14.83 -2.44 -10.48
CA ASP A 178 -15.24 -1.41 -9.52
C ASP A 178 -14.12 -1.16 -8.49
N TYR A 179 -14.21 -0.03 -7.78
CA TYR A 179 -13.22 0.41 -6.81
C TYR A 179 -13.06 -0.56 -5.64
N GLY A 180 -14.16 -1.06 -5.07
CA GLY A 180 -14.11 -2.00 -3.94
C GLY A 180 -13.35 -3.29 -4.27
N PRO A 181 -13.74 -4.02 -5.33
CA PRO A 181 -13.04 -5.21 -5.80
C PRO A 181 -11.55 -4.96 -6.11
N LEU A 182 -11.23 -3.98 -6.96
CA LEU A 182 -9.86 -3.77 -7.44
C LEU A 182 -8.95 -3.12 -6.40
N ALA A 183 -9.44 -2.19 -5.56
CA ALA A 183 -8.60 -1.50 -4.59
C ALA A 183 -8.55 -2.17 -3.23
N LEU A 184 -9.62 -2.85 -2.82
CA LEU A 184 -9.75 -3.38 -1.46
C LEU A 184 -9.82 -4.91 -1.43
N GLY A 185 -9.96 -5.57 -2.58
CA GLY A 185 -10.01 -7.03 -2.69
C GLY A 185 -11.38 -7.62 -2.39
N GLY A 186 -12.45 -6.81 -2.36
CA GLY A 186 -13.84 -7.27 -2.23
C GLY A 186 -14.36 -7.93 -3.51
N LEU A 187 -13.63 -8.94 -4.02
CA LEU A 187 -13.91 -9.62 -5.27
C LEU A 187 -15.18 -10.47 -5.19
N THR A 188 -15.81 -10.65 -6.34
CA THR A 188 -17.04 -11.43 -6.53
C THR A 188 -16.86 -12.90 -6.14
N ASP A 189 -15.80 -13.55 -6.65
CA ASP A 189 -15.46 -14.94 -6.33
C ASP A 189 -14.22 -15.03 -5.43
N GLY A 190 -13.26 -14.12 -5.59
CA GLY A 190 -11.94 -14.21 -4.97
C GLY A 190 -10.87 -14.71 -5.95
N VAL A 191 -9.68 -14.98 -5.43
CA VAL A 191 -8.53 -15.53 -6.17
C VAL A 191 -7.99 -16.75 -5.45
N THR A 192 -7.29 -17.61 -6.18
CA THR A 192 -6.55 -18.74 -5.61
C THR A 192 -5.14 -18.34 -5.18
N VAL A 193 -4.51 -19.14 -4.32
CA VAL A 193 -3.10 -18.95 -3.93
C VAL A 193 -2.18 -19.12 -5.14
N LEU A 194 -2.51 -20.04 -6.04
CA LEU A 194 -1.75 -20.27 -7.27
C LEU A 194 -1.75 -19.04 -8.18
N GLU A 195 -2.92 -18.44 -8.46
CA GLU A 195 -3.04 -17.23 -9.27
C GLU A 195 -2.22 -16.07 -8.68
N MET A 196 -2.35 -15.84 -7.36
CA MET A 196 -1.58 -14.81 -6.68
C MET A 196 -0.07 -15.06 -6.75
N THR A 197 0.38 -16.32 -6.64
CA THR A 197 1.81 -16.67 -6.71
C THR A 197 2.39 -16.43 -8.10
N ALA A 198 1.64 -16.82 -9.14
CA ALA A 198 2.04 -16.59 -10.52
C ALA A 198 2.10 -15.09 -10.84
N ALA A 199 1.06 -14.34 -10.46
CA ALA A 199 0.98 -12.90 -10.69
C ALA A 199 2.12 -12.12 -10.01
N TYR A 200 2.44 -12.41 -8.74
CA TYR A 200 3.54 -11.74 -8.02
C TYR A 200 4.91 -12.09 -8.58
N SER A 201 5.07 -13.25 -9.21
CA SER A 201 6.35 -13.67 -9.79
C SER A 201 6.78 -12.81 -10.97
N ALA A 202 5.83 -12.21 -11.68
CA ALA A 202 6.13 -11.28 -12.76
C ALA A 202 6.97 -10.08 -12.27
N PHE A 203 6.78 -9.63 -11.03
CA PHE A 203 7.59 -8.53 -10.47
C PHE A 203 9.07 -8.90 -10.32
N VAL A 204 9.35 -10.15 -9.95
CA VAL A 204 10.73 -10.64 -9.77
C VAL A 204 11.37 -10.95 -11.13
N ASN A 205 10.57 -11.40 -12.10
CA ASN A 205 11.00 -11.79 -13.43
C ASN A 205 10.95 -10.65 -14.45
N ASN A 206 11.38 -9.44 -14.06
CA ASN A 206 11.46 -8.26 -14.94
C ASN A 206 10.16 -7.91 -15.70
N GLY A 207 9.00 -8.24 -15.15
CA GLY A 207 7.69 -7.97 -15.74
C GLY A 207 7.16 -9.09 -16.64
N ILE A 208 7.86 -10.22 -16.72
CA ILE A 208 7.45 -11.40 -17.49
C ILE A 208 6.58 -12.28 -16.59
N TYR A 209 5.29 -12.39 -16.92
CA TYR A 209 4.44 -13.42 -16.34
C TYR A 209 4.78 -14.78 -16.94
N THR A 210 4.86 -15.81 -16.10
CA THR A 210 5.06 -17.19 -16.55
C THR A 210 3.94 -18.05 -16.01
N GLU A 211 3.26 -18.78 -16.89
CA GLU A 211 2.17 -19.67 -16.47
C GLU A 211 2.70 -20.76 -15.52
N PRO A 212 2.01 -20.98 -14.38
CA PRO A 212 2.48 -21.94 -13.40
C PRO A 212 2.32 -23.37 -13.92
N TYR A 213 3.39 -24.16 -13.87
CA TYR A 213 3.34 -25.58 -14.22
C TYR A 213 3.83 -26.48 -13.08
N ILE A 214 3.24 -27.69 -13.00
CA ILE A 214 3.50 -28.68 -11.95
C ILE A 214 4.15 -29.96 -12.52
N TYR A 215 4.06 -30.19 -13.83
CA TYR A 215 4.73 -31.26 -14.54
C TYR A 215 5.46 -30.69 -15.76
N SER A 216 6.63 -31.23 -16.10
CA SER A 216 7.41 -30.82 -17.26
C SER A 216 7.10 -31.69 -18.48
N LYS A 217 7.27 -33.01 -18.36
CA LYS A 217 6.95 -33.98 -19.41
C LYS A 217 6.28 -35.22 -18.83
N VAL A 218 5.44 -35.86 -19.63
CA VAL A 218 4.93 -37.21 -19.38
C VAL A 218 5.44 -38.11 -20.48
N LEU A 219 6.17 -39.16 -20.11
CA LEU A 219 6.73 -40.15 -21.04
C LEU A 219 5.96 -41.46 -20.94
N ASP A 220 5.90 -42.20 -22.04
CA ASP A 220 5.48 -43.59 -22.04
C ASP A 220 6.59 -44.52 -21.50
N ALA A 221 6.33 -45.83 -21.45
CA ALA A 221 7.30 -46.81 -20.97
C ALA A 221 8.53 -46.97 -21.89
N ASN A 222 8.43 -46.53 -23.15
CA ASN A 222 9.51 -46.58 -24.14
C ASN A 222 10.33 -45.28 -24.17
N GLY A 223 9.92 -44.25 -23.41
CA GLY A 223 10.56 -42.93 -23.39
C GLY A 223 9.99 -41.94 -24.41
N GLU A 224 8.90 -42.28 -25.10
CA GLU A 224 8.21 -41.37 -26.03
C GLU A 224 7.42 -40.30 -25.25
N VAL A 225 7.49 -39.06 -25.72
CA VAL A 225 6.79 -37.92 -25.09
C VAL A 225 5.30 -37.99 -25.39
N ILE A 226 4.48 -38.11 -24.35
CA ILE A 226 3.01 -38.07 -24.42
C ILE A 226 2.51 -36.63 -24.22
N LEU A 227 3.05 -35.96 -23.20
CA LEU A 227 2.73 -34.56 -22.88
C LEU A 227 4.04 -33.80 -22.68
N ASP A 228 4.13 -32.62 -23.29
CA ASP A 228 5.21 -31.67 -23.10
C ASP A 228 4.61 -30.34 -22.62
N ASN A 229 5.09 -29.84 -21.49
CA ASN A 229 4.55 -28.65 -20.83
C ASN A 229 5.65 -27.59 -20.75
N GLU A 230 6.03 -27.09 -21.92
CA GLU A 230 7.01 -26.03 -22.04
C GLU A 230 6.49 -24.74 -21.38
N PRO A 231 7.34 -24.01 -20.63
CA PRO A 231 6.92 -22.78 -19.97
C PRO A 231 6.36 -21.74 -20.94
N VAL A 232 5.15 -21.26 -20.68
CA VAL A 232 4.55 -20.15 -21.42
C VAL A 232 4.87 -18.83 -20.72
N GLN A 233 5.59 -17.95 -21.41
CA GLN A 233 6.05 -16.65 -20.89
C GLN A 233 5.43 -15.50 -21.68
N THR A 234 4.90 -14.51 -20.97
CA THR A 234 4.25 -13.33 -21.54
C THR A 234 4.86 -12.07 -20.93
N PRO A 235 5.36 -11.12 -21.75
CA PRO A 235 5.71 -9.79 -21.26
C PRO A 235 4.44 -9.06 -20.80
N SER A 236 4.28 -8.88 -19.50
CA SER A 236 3.03 -8.40 -18.90
C SER A 236 3.10 -6.96 -18.38
N MET A 237 4.32 -6.49 -18.11
CA MET A 237 4.63 -5.11 -17.78
C MET A 237 6.09 -4.80 -18.15
N SER A 238 6.44 -3.51 -18.19
CA SER A 238 7.82 -3.10 -18.40
C SER A 238 8.76 -3.51 -17.25
N ALA A 239 10.04 -3.71 -17.56
CA ALA A 239 11.06 -3.95 -16.53
C ALA A 239 11.19 -2.79 -15.53
N LYS A 240 10.85 -1.56 -15.93
CA LYS A 240 10.75 -0.40 -15.04
C LYS A 240 9.65 -0.56 -14.01
N THR A 241 8.44 -0.91 -14.46
CA THR A 241 7.30 -1.20 -13.57
C THR A 241 7.64 -2.32 -12.58
N ALA A 242 8.22 -3.42 -13.06
CA ALA A 242 8.64 -4.53 -12.21
C ALA A 242 9.69 -4.09 -11.17
N THR A 243 10.71 -3.33 -11.59
CA THR A 243 11.75 -2.78 -10.70
C THR A 243 11.15 -1.90 -9.61
N TYR A 244 10.25 -0.99 -9.97
CA TYR A 244 9.55 -0.14 -9.00
C TYR A 244 8.66 -0.94 -8.06
N MET A 245 7.94 -1.95 -8.54
CA MET A 245 7.11 -2.80 -7.70
C MET A 245 7.95 -3.61 -6.71
N VAL A 246 9.12 -4.12 -7.12
CA VAL A 246 10.07 -4.79 -6.22
C VAL A 246 10.53 -3.83 -5.11
N GLU A 247 10.93 -2.61 -5.44
CA GLU A 247 11.36 -1.62 -4.44
C GLU A 247 10.22 -1.22 -3.47
N ILE A 248 9.00 -1.06 -3.99
CA ILE A 248 7.80 -0.81 -3.18
C ILE A 248 7.54 -1.98 -2.21
N LEU A 249 7.58 -3.22 -2.70
CA LEU A 249 7.32 -4.41 -1.89
C LEU A 249 8.42 -4.68 -0.88
N LYS A 250 9.68 -4.35 -1.20
CA LYS A 250 10.80 -4.34 -0.23
C LYS A 250 10.52 -3.36 0.90
N ASN A 251 10.05 -2.15 0.59
CA ASN A 251 9.75 -1.14 1.61
C ASN A 251 8.63 -1.59 2.58
N VAL A 252 7.71 -2.46 2.17
CA VAL A 252 6.71 -3.05 3.10
C VAL A 252 7.37 -3.91 4.18
N VAL A 253 8.54 -4.48 3.90
CA VAL A 253 9.30 -5.32 4.83
C VAL A 253 10.39 -4.53 5.56
N THR A 254 11.06 -3.59 4.90
CA THR A 254 12.19 -2.86 5.50
C THR A 254 11.78 -1.53 6.13
N GLY A 255 10.67 -0.93 5.70
CA GLY A 255 10.16 0.34 6.19
C GLY A 255 9.79 0.28 7.67
N SER A 256 10.01 1.38 8.40
CA SER A 256 9.84 1.44 9.86
C SER A 256 8.41 1.14 10.32
N GLN A 257 7.41 1.44 9.48
CA GLN A 257 5.99 1.18 9.73
C GLN A 257 5.42 0.13 8.76
N GLY A 258 6.30 -0.67 8.13
CA GLY A 258 5.93 -1.71 7.20
C GLY A 258 5.03 -2.77 7.82
N THR A 259 3.91 -3.07 7.16
CA THR A 259 3.01 -4.16 7.58
C THR A 259 3.65 -5.55 7.43
N GLY A 260 4.70 -5.68 6.62
CA GLY A 260 5.39 -6.95 6.32
C GLY A 260 6.69 -7.16 7.09
N ARG A 261 7.07 -6.27 8.01
CA ARG A 261 8.41 -6.27 8.66
C ARG A 261 8.86 -7.61 9.22
N LYS A 262 7.94 -8.36 9.81
CA LYS A 262 8.26 -9.66 10.42
C LYS A 262 8.70 -10.71 9.40
N ALA A 263 8.48 -10.51 8.09
CA ALA A 263 8.85 -11.45 7.03
C ALA A 263 10.35 -11.48 6.72
N ALA A 264 11.14 -10.51 7.19
CA ALA A 264 12.59 -10.51 6.99
C ALA A 264 13.23 -11.81 7.50
N LEU A 265 14.07 -12.44 6.66
CA LEU A 265 14.71 -13.74 6.94
C LEU A 265 15.97 -13.61 7.81
N GLY A 266 16.63 -12.45 7.82
CA GLY A 266 17.79 -12.18 8.68
C GLY A 266 19.12 -12.77 8.19
N ASN A 267 19.15 -13.40 7.01
CA ASN A 267 20.32 -14.05 6.42
C ASN A 267 20.93 -13.25 5.24
N GLY A 268 20.58 -11.97 5.08
CA GLY A 268 21.07 -11.12 3.99
C GLY A 268 20.36 -11.31 2.65
N ILE A 269 19.37 -12.20 2.55
CA ILE A 269 18.50 -12.31 1.38
C ILE A 269 17.43 -11.22 1.45
N GLU A 270 17.31 -10.44 0.37
CA GLU A 270 16.26 -9.43 0.27
C GLU A 270 14.87 -10.08 0.23
N VAL A 271 13.92 -9.46 0.93
CA VAL A 271 12.53 -9.89 0.98
C VAL A 271 11.65 -8.70 0.64
N GLY A 272 10.71 -8.92 -0.28
CA GLY A 272 9.58 -8.02 -0.50
C GLY A 272 8.28 -8.76 -0.23
N GLY A 273 7.19 -8.03 -0.03
CA GLY A 273 5.89 -8.65 -0.02
C GLY A 273 4.75 -7.72 0.35
N LYS A 274 3.55 -8.27 0.38
CA LYS A 274 2.35 -7.54 0.76
C LYS A 274 1.43 -8.38 1.63
N THR A 275 0.99 -7.79 2.73
CA THR A 275 -0.08 -8.31 3.58
C THR A 275 -1.44 -8.10 2.94
N GLY A 276 -2.33 -9.08 3.11
CA GLY A 276 -3.75 -8.96 2.80
C GLY A 276 -4.59 -9.28 4.03
N THR A 277 -5.66 -8.52 4.21
CA THR A 277 -6.66 -8.71 5.26
C THR A 277 -7.98 -8.23 4.69
N THR A 278 -9.02 -9.04 4.85
CA THR A 278 -10.38 -8.71 4.44
C THR A 278 -11.12 -8.00 5.56
N ASP A 279 -12.23 -7.35 5.21
CA ASP A 279 -13.20 -6.92 6.21
C ASP A 279 -13.62 -8.14 7.07
N ASP A 280 -13.87 -7.89 8.36
CA ASP A 280 -14.10 -8.90 9.41
C ASP A 280 -12.99 -9.95 9.61
N SER A 281 -11.81 -9.77 8.99
CA SER A 281 -10.62 -10.62 9.19
C SER A 281 -10.83 -12.11 8.87
N TYR A 282 -11.68 -12.43 7.88
CA TYR A 282 -11.95 -13.82 7.47
C TYR A 282 -10.79 -14.46 6.72
N ASP A 283 -10.08 -13.69 5.89
CA ASP A 283 -8.94 -14.17 5.13
C ASP A 283 -7.69 -13.33 5.45
N ARG A 284 -6.60 -14.04 5.75
CA ARG A 284 -5.28 -13.47 5.97
C ARG A 284 -4.34 -13.94 4.87
N TRP A 285 -3.64 -12.99 4.27
CA TRP A 285 -2.71 -13.27 3.20
C TRP A 285 -1.34 -12.67 3.48
N PHE A 286 -0.31 -13.35 2.98
CA PHE A 286 0.99 -12.74 2.73
C PHE A 286 1.53 -13.23 1.38
N ALA A 287 1.68 -12.28 0.45
CA ALA A 287 2.31 -12.53 -0.84
C ALA A 287 3.75 -12.04 -0.77
N GLY A 288 4.70 -12.98 -0.64
CA GLY A 288 6.12 -12.70 -0.44
C GLY A 288 6.96 -13.05 -1.65
N ILE A 289 7.98 -12.26 -1.90
CA ILE A 289 8.95 -12.43 -2.97
C ILE A 289 10.37 -12.40 -2.40
N THR A 290 11.25 -13.17 -3.02
CA THR A 290 12.70 -13.17 -2.81
C THR A 290 13.39 -13.26 -4.18
N PRO A 291 14.71 -13.02 -4.27
CA PRO A 291 15.45 -13.24 -5.52
C PRO A 291 15.53 -14.71 -5.99
N TYR A 292 15.11 -15.68 -5.15
CA TYR A 292 15.12 -17.09 -5.49
C TYR A 292 13.72 -17.63 -5.80
N TYR A 293 12.72 -17.21 -5.02
CA TYR A 293 11.38 -17.77 -5.05
C TYR A 293 10.31 -16.71 -4.78
N THR A 294 9.14 -16.91 -5.38
CA THR A 294 7.90 -16.28 -4.96
C THR A 294 7.09 -17.28 -4.15
N GLY A 295 6.62 -16.87 -2.97
CA GLY A 295 5.76 -17.69 -2.12
C GLY A 295 4.55 -16.90 -1.64
N VAL A 296 3.35 -17.44 -1.81
CA VAL A 296 2.13 -16.80 -1.29
C VAL A 296 1.42 -17.75 -0.34
N VAL A 297 0.97 -17.21 0.79
CA VAL A 297 0.23 -17.95 1.82
C VAL A 297 -1.14 -17.31 2.04
N TRP A 298 -2.16 -18.16 2.07
CA TRP A 298 -3.46 -17.86 2.65
C TRP A 298 -3.64 -18.59 3.98
N PHE A 299 -4.29 -17.93 4.93
CA PHE A 299 -4.69 -18.47 6.22
C PHE A 299 -6.13 -18.04 6.54
N GLY A 300 -6.99 -18.98 6.89
CA GLY A 300 -8.40 -18.71 7.14
C GLY A 300 -9.20 -19.97 7.41
N TYR A 301 -10.53 -19.88 7.40
CA TYR A 301 -11.41 -21.03 7.59
C TYR A 301 -12.17 -21.37 6.32
N ASP A 302 -12.54 -22.66 6.18
CA ASP A 302 -13.34 -23.10 5.05
C ASP A 302 -14.68 -22.39 4.99
N LYS A 303 -15.37 -22.30 6.13
CA LYS A 303 -16.53 -21.43 6.29
C LYS A 303 -16.07 -20.09 6.81
N GLN A 304 -16.49 -19.02 6.14
CA GLN A 304 -16.11 -17.65 6.46
C GLN A 304 -16.44 -17.32 7.92
N GLN A 305 -15.41 -16.97 8.68
CA GLN A 305 -15.52 -16.51 10.06
C GLN A 305 -14.23 -15.80 10.46
N ASP A 306 -14.32 -15.00 11.53
CA ASP A 306 -13.19 -14.24 12.05
C ASP A 306 -12.03 -15.16 12.44
N VAL A 307 -10.87 -14.93 11.82
CA VAL A 307 -9.60 -15.58 12.14
C VAL A 307 -9.14 -15.22 13.56
N GLY A 308 -9.57 -14.08 14.07
CA GLY A 308 -9.20 -13.53 15.36
C GLY A 308 -8.11 -12.48 15.24
N LYS A 309 -7.85 -11.80 16.36
CA LYS A 309 -6.78 -10.81 16.47
C LYS A 309 -5.47 -11.49 16.85
N PHE A 310 -4.46 -11.32 15.99
CA PHE A 310 -3.10 -11.77 16.23
C PHE A 310 -2.14 -10.59 16.26
N SER A 311 -1.09 -10.67 17.08
CA SER A 311 -0.01 -9.65 17.12
C SER A 311 0.78 -9.59 15.81
N THR A 312 0.70 -10.65 15.00
CA THR A 312 1.29 -10.77 13.67
C THR A 312 0.27 -11.46 12.78
N ASN A 313 0.15 -11.00 11.53
CA ASN A 313 -0.66 -11.71 10.54
C ASN A 313 -0.22 -13.20 10.47
N PRO A 314 -1.12 -14.17 10.75
CA PRO A 314 -0.77 -15.59 10.81
C PRO A 314 -0.27 -16.14 9.47
N ALA A 315 -0.76 -15.61 8.33
CA ALA A 315 -0.25 -15.99 7.01
C ALA A 315 1.22 -15.56 6.81
N LEU A 316 1.61 -14.40 7.36
CA LEU A 316 3.00 -13.93 7.33
C LEU A 316 3.88 -14.81 8.23
N THR A 317 3.41 -15.15 9.44
CA THR A 317 4.12 -16.05 10.35
C THR A 317 4.38 -17.41 9.69
N LEU A 318 3.35 -18.00 9.06
CA LEU A 318 3.45 -19.27 8.37
C LEU A 318 4.38 -19.18 7.14
N TRP A 319 4.28 -18.10 6.35
CA TRP A 319 5.18 -17.83 5.25
C TRP A 319 6.64 -17.80 5.72
N LYS A 320 6.93 -17.08 6.81
CA LYS A 320 8.28 -16.97 7.34
C LYS A 320 8.81 -18.32 7.83
N ALA A 321 7.99 -19.10 8.53
CA ALA A 321 8.39 -20.42 9.01
C ALA A 321 8.82 -21.34 7.85
N VAL A 322 8.07 -21.35 6.74
CA VAL A 322 8.44 -22.12 5.54
C VAL A 322 9.68 -21.52 4.86
N MET A 323 9.63 -20.23 4.55
CA MET A 323 10.64 -19.59 3.71
C MET A 323 12.00 -19.48 4.40
N SER A 324 12.06 -19.42 5.73
CA SER A 324 13.34 -19.49 6.46
C SER A 324 14.04 -20.84 6.25
N ARG A 325 13.29 -21.94 6.23
CA ARG A 325 13.82 -23.29 5.97
C ARG A 325 14.20 -23.49 4.50
N VAL A 326 13.39 -22.95 3.59
CA VAL A 326 13.66 -22.99 2.14
C VAL A 326 14.92 -22.21 1.79
N HIS A 327 15.23 -21.14 2.52
CA HIS A 327 16.40 -20.29 2.28
C HIS A 327 17.60 -20.61 3.17
N GLU A 328 17.53 -21.68 3.97
CA GLU A 328 18.65 -22.10 4.81
C GLU A 328 19.84 -22.53 3.93
N GLY A 329 21.02 -21.96 4.20
CA GLY A 329 22.24 -22.23 3.44
C GLY A 329 22.30 -21.61 2.04
N LEU A 330 21.30 -20.83 1.61
CA LEU A 330 21.39 -20.04 0.38
C LEU A 330 22.22 -18.78 0.63
N GLU A 331 22.91 -18.32 -0.42
CA GLU A 331 23.72 -17.11 -0.37
C GLU A 331 22.87 -15.86 -0.19
N ALA A 332 23.42 -14.87 0.51
CA ALA A 332 22.83 -13.54 0.58
C ALA A 332 22.70 -12.98 -0.84
N ARG A 333 21.50 -12.49 -1.19
CA ARG A 333 21.18 -12.07 -2.55
C ARG A 333 20.20 -10.92 -2.54
N SER A 334 20.44 -9.95 -3.43
CA SER A 334 19.53 -8.86 -3.75
C SER A 334 18.72 -9.16 -5.02
N PHE A 335 17.60 -8.48 -5.19
CA PHE A 335 16.82 -8.59 -6.42
C PHE A 335 17.63 -8.08 -7.61
N SER A 336 17.61 -8.81 -8.73
CA SER A 336 18.19 -8.36 -9.99
C SER A 336 17.23 -7.39 -10.67
N THR A 337 17.52 -6.09 -10.63
CA THR A 337 16.74 -5.07 -11.33
C THR A 337 17.41 -4.71 -12.65
N SER A 338 16.65 -4.74 -13.74
CA SER A 338 17.19 -4.45 -15.09
C SER A 338 17.21 -2.96 -15.44
N VAL A 339 16.71 -2.10 -14.55
CA VAL A 339 16.64 -0.65 -14.74
C VAL A 339 17.51 0.05 -13.70
N GLU A 340 18.43 0.91 -14.16
CA GLU A 340 19.23 1.74 -13.29
C GLU A 340 18.38 2.89 -12.72
N LEU A 341 18.31 2.99 -11.40
CA LEU A 341 17.63 4.09 -10.72
C LEU A 341 18.63 5.15 -10.25
N LYS A 342 18.41 6.39 -10.66
CA LYS A 342 19.20 7.56 -10.26
C LYS A 342 18.70 8.13 -8.94
N SER A 343 19.65 8.55 -8.11
CA SER A 343 19.33 9.26 -6.86
C SER A 343 18.98 10.72 -7.15
N CYS A 344 17.89 11.22 -6.57
CA CYS A 344 17.55 12.65 -6.55
C CYS A 344 16.91 13.03 -5.21
N THR A 345 16.77 14.32 -4.95
CA THR A 345 16.12 14.84 -3.74
C THR A 345 14.82 15.52 -4.11
N ILE A 346 13.72 15.04 -3.54
CA ILE A 346 12.37 15.55 -3.80
C ILE A 346 11.70 16.00 -2.50
N CYS A 347 10.63 16.79 -2.63
CA CYS A 347 9.76 17.17 -1.55
C CYS A 347 8.78 16.03 -1.22
N ALA A 348 8.73 15.61 0.04
CA ALA A 348 7.86 14.54 0.52
C ALA A 348 6.36 14.82 0.39
N ASP A 349 5.96 16.10 0.24
CA ASP A 349 4.56 16.50 0.12
C ASP A 349 4.17 16.85 -1.33
N SER A 350 5.08 17.28 -2.21
CA SER A 350 4.72 17.58 -3.62
C SER A 350 5.17 16.50 -4.62
N GLY A 351 6.20 15.72 -4.30
CA GLY A 351 6.85 14.81 -5.23
C GLY A 351 7.79 15.50 -6.25
N LEU A 352 7.93 16.83 -6.17
CA LEU A 352 8.77 17.66 -7.05
C LEU A 352 10.13 17.96 -6.42
N LEU A 353 11.05 18.57 -7.17
CA LEU A 353 12.36 18.97 -6.62
C LEU A 353 12.20 19.95 -5.45
N THR A 354 13.02 19.80 -4.42
CA THR A 354 12.91 20.62 -3.20
C THR A 354 13.25 22.09 -3.44
N THR A 355 12.59 22.96 -2.68
CA THR A 355 12.96 24.37 -2.48
C THR A 355 13.49 24.56 -1.05
N GLU A 356 13.98 25.76 -0.74
CA GLU A 356 14.37 26.13 0.64
C GLU A 356 13.19 25.98 1.63
N TRP A 357 11.95 26.28 1.20
CA TRP A 357 10.76 26.15 2.03
C TRP A 357 10.39 24.71 2.34
N CYS A 358 10.77 23.75 1.48
CA CYS A 358 10.67 22.35 1.84
C CYS A 358 11.68 21.97 2.93
N GLN A 359 12.87 22.56 2.93
CA GLN A 359 13.93 22.25 3.89
C GLN A 359 13.68 22.90 5.25
N ASN A 360 13.07 24.09 5.23
CA ASN A 360 12.70 24.89 6.41
C ASN A 360 11.21 24.76 6.75
N ASP A 361 10.57 23.65 6.41
CA ASP A 361 9.17 23.41 6.77
C ASP A 361 8.98 23.38 8.28
N VAL A 362 7.82 23.86 8.76
CA VAL A 362 7.47 23.93 10.19
C VAL A 362 7.55 22.57 10.93
N ARG A 363 7.44 21.45 10.20
CA ARG A 363 7.57 20.07 10.72
C ARG A 363 9.02 19.55 10.70
N GLY A 364 9.97 20.38 10.29
CA GLY A 364 11.30 19.97 9.89
C GLY A 364 11.38 19.58 8.40
N SER A 365 12.60 19.50 7.88
CA SER A 365 12.86 19.29 6.46
C SER A 365 12.05 18.16 5.84
N ARG A 366 11.34 18.51 4.76
CA ARG A 366 10.55 17.63 3.90
C ARG A 366 11.34 17.14 2.68
N ALA A 367 12.64 17.43 2.64
CA ALA A 367 13.53 16.95 1.59
C ALA A 367 13.87 15.47 1.83
N ILE A 368 13.50 14.61 0.88
CA ILE A 368 13.80 13.18 0.93
C ILE A 368 14.64 12.77 -0.27
N LYS A 369 15.69 11.99 -0.01
CA LYS A 369 16.50 11.38 -1.06
C LYS A 369 15.82 10.10 -1.54
N VAL A 370 15.60 10.01 -2.84
CA VAL A 370 14.84 8.93 -3.49
C VAL A 370 15.61 8.37 -4.68
N LYS A 371 15.15 7.23 -5.20
CA LYS A 371 15.66 6.62 -6.43
C LYS A 371 14.54 6.51 -7.46
N LEU A 372 14.78 7.01 -8.67
CA LEU A 372 13.85 7.03 -9.80
C LEU A 372 14.57 6.66 -11.09
N ALA A 373 13.85 6.09 -12.05
CA ALA A 373 14.33 5.94 -13.41
C ALA A 373 14.64 7.34 -14.00
N PRO A 374 15.65 7.47 -14.87
CA PRO A 374 16.11 8.77 -15.35
C PRO A 374 15.01 9.66 -15.93
N GLU A 375 14.07 9.08 -16.67
CA GLU A 375 12.94 9.77 -17.30
C GLU A 375 11.84 10.20 -16.32
N ASP A 376 11.80 9.61 -15.12
CA ASP A 376 10.80 9.91 -14.10
C ASP A 376 11.33 10.95 -13.07
N VAL A 377 12.59 11.38 -13.18
CA VAL A 377 13.16 12.41 -12.30
C VAL A 377 12.43 13.74 -12.54
N PRO A 378 11.83 14.37 -11.51
CA PRO A 378 11.08 15.61 -11.70
C PRO A 378 12.00 16.74 -12.15
N THR A 379 11.51 17.56 -13.06
CA THR A 379 12.21 18.76 -13.56
C THR A 379 11.70 20.05 -12.91
N GLN A 380 10.48 20.03 -12.37
CA GLN A 380 9.86 21.17 -11.70
C GLN A 380 10.22 21.21 -10.21
N LYS A 381 10.28 22.42 -9.66
CA LYS A 381 10.45 22.66 -8.22
C LYS A 381 9.12 22.61 -7.50
N CYS A 382 9.16 22.33 -6.21
CA CYS A 382 8.00 22.33 -5.34
C CYS A 382 7.29 23.68 -5.40
N ASN A 383 6.01 23.64 -5.72
CA ASN A 383 5.08 24.77 -5.77
C ASN A 383 4.11 24.79 -4.58
N LEU A 384 4.25 23.84 -3.66
CA LEU A 384 3.33 23.63 -2.54
C LEU A 384 3.81 24.29 -1.24
N HIS A 385 5.13 24.36 -1.02
CA HIS A 385 5.67 25.04 0.16
C HIS A 385 5.88 26.51 -0.11
N VAL A 386 5.30 27.36 0.72
CA VAL A 386 5.43 28.81 0.66
C VAL A 386 5.97 29.36 1.99
N PRO A 387 6.68 30.49 1.98
CA PRO A 387 7.13 31.13 3.20
C PRO A 387 5.94 31.67 4.00
N VAL A 388 5.95 31.43 5.31
CA VAL A 388 4.97 31.94 6.26
C VAL A 388 5.71 32.41 7.51
N GLU A 389 5.32 33.58 8.01
CA GLU A 389 5.79 34.08 9.30
C GLU A 389 5.06 33.36 10.43
N VAL A 390 5.84 32.77 11.34
CA VAL A 390 5.34 32.13 12.55
C VAL A 390 6.02 32.75 13.75
N ASP A 391 5.33 32.70 14.88
CA ASP A 391 5.91 33.09 16.14
C ASP A 391 7.09 32.17 16.51
N GLY A 392 8.20 32.79 16.96
CA GLY A 392 9.47 32.13 17.24
C GLY A 392 9.37 31.10 18.36
N GLU A 393 8.51 31.34 19.35
CA GLU A 393 8.35 30.51 20.54
C GLU A 393 7.36 29.36 20.31
N THR A 394 6.22 29.65 19.68
CA THR A 394 5.09 28.70 19.55
C THR A 394 5.00 27.96 18.21
N ASN A 395 5.66 28.47 17.17
CA ASN A 395 5.46 28.04 15.76
C ASN A 395 4.03 28.24 15.22
N GLY A 396 3.14 28.94 15.92
CA GLY A 396 1.83 29.30 15.37
C GLY A 396 1.97 30.38 14.30
N ILE A 397 1.11 30.38 13.27
CA ILE A 397 1.09 31.45 12.25
C ILE A 397 0.96 32.79 12.96
N ALA A 398 1.85 33.73 12.62
CA ALA A 398 1.91 35.03 13.27
C ALA A 398 0.63 35.82 13.02
N ASN A 399 0.20 36.57 14.04
CA ASN A 399 -0.90 37.53 13.98
C ASN A 399 -0.37 38.94 14.29
N GLU A 400 -1.21 39.98 14.20
CA GLU A 400 -0.79 41.36 14.45
C GLU A 400 -0.24 41.65 15.87
N PHE A 401 -0.43 40.74 16.82
CA PHE A 401 0.04 40.89 18.21
C PHE A 401 1.40 40.22 18.45
N CYS A 402 1.92 39.44 17.50
CA CYS A 402 3.21 38.76 17.66
C CYS A 402 4.38 39.77 17.56
N PRO A 403 5.36 39.72 18.48
CA PRO A 403 6.53 40.62 18.44
C PRO A 403 7.36 40.41 17.17
N LEU A 404 7.55 41.47 16.38
CA LEU A 404 8.24 41.41 15.08
C LEU A 404 9.67 40.87 15.19
N ASP A 405 10.36 41.17 16.30
CA ASP A 405 11.73 40.72 16.58
C ASP A 405 11.82 39.23 16.96
N LYS A 406 10.68 38.60 17.25
CA LYS A 406 10.58 37.17 17.57
C LYS A 406 10.00 36.33 16.44
N LEU A 407 9.66 36.93 15.29
CA LEU A 407 9.14 36.19 14.16
C LEU A 407 10.23 35.37 13.47
N LYS A 408 9.82 34.23 12.89
CA LYS A 408 10.65 33.43 11.99
C LYS A 408 9.86 33.03 10.76
N THR A 409 10.54 32.97 9.62
CA THR A 409 9.93 32.48 8.38
C THR A 409 10.17 30.98 8.24
N VAL A 410 9.09 30.22 8.08
CA VAL A 410 9.12 28.78 7.85
C VAL A 410 8.36 28.43 6.57
N GLY A 411 8.58 27.23 6.05
CA GLY A 411 7.75 26.68 4.99
C GLY A 411 6.45 26.10 5.54
N MET A 412 5.32 26.41 4.89
CA MET A 412 4.03 25.75 5.12
C MET A 412 3.39 25.36 3.78
N LEU A 413 2.44 24.42 3.83
CA LEU A 413 1.79 23.87 2.65
C LEU A 413 0.62 24.75 2.20
N LYS A 414 0.70 25.34 1.01
CA LYS A 414 -0.42 26.05 0.36
C LYS A 414 -1.40 25.05 -0.24
N LEU A 415 -2.34 24.57 0.57
CA LEU A 415 -3.34 23.59 0.18
C LEU A 415 -4.63 23.84 0.97
N GLN A 416 -5.76 23.88 0.27
CA GLN A 416 -7.08 23.95 0.90
C GLN A 416 -7.81 22.64 0.65
N ARG A 417 -8.52 22.15 1.67
CA ARG A 417 -9.38 20.98 1.60
C ARG A 417 -10.78 21.36 2.03
N GLU A 418 -11.76 20.87 1.31
CA GLU A 418 -13.16 21.06 1.64
C GLU A 418 -13.86 19.70 1.61
N PHE A 419 -14.70 19.46 2.62
CA PHE A 419 -15.46 18.23 2.75
C PHE A 419 -16.95 18.56 2.87
N PRO A 420 -17.84 17.75 2.27
CA PRO A 420 -19.28 17.97 2.33
C PRO A 420 -19.86 17.70 3.73
N THR A 421 -19.08 17.13 4.66
CA THR A 421 -19.47 16.87 6.04
C THR A 421 -18.41 17.37 7.01
N SER A 422 -18.84 17.84 8.17
CA SER A 422 -17.94 18.21 9.27
C SER A 422 -17.39 16.96 9.98
N GLY A 423 -16.25 17.09 10.67
CA GLY A 423 -15.69 16.00 11.48
C GLY A 423 -14.62 15.15 10.78
N VAL A 424 -14.22 15.51 9.56
CA VAL A 424 -13.12 14.83 8.86
C VAL A 424 -11.77 15.29 9.45
N VAL A 425 -11.05 14.35 10.07
CA VAL A 425 -9.72 14.61 10.65
C VAL A 425 -8.64 14.17 9.67
N VAL A 426 -7.80 15.12 9.24
CA VAL A 426 -6.60 14.87 8.43
C VAL A 426 -5.37 15.39 9.17
N ARG A 427 -4.36 14.54 9.41
CA ARG A 427 -3.26 14.87 10.36
C ARG A 427 -2.38 16.04 9.93
N ASP A 428 -2.11 16.19 8.64
CA ASP A 428 -1.29 17.28 8.12
C ASP A 428 -2.06 18.61 7.99
N GLN A 429 -3.37 18.63 8.25
CA GLN A 429 -4.23 19.82 8.08
C GLN A 429 -3.72 21.03 8.87
N GLN A 430 -3.15 20.79 10.05
CA GLN A 430 -2.59 21.84 10.93
C GLN A 430 -1.37 22.56 10.33
N TYR A 431 -0.79 22.05 9.24
CA TYR A 431 0.37 22.64 8.56
C TYR A 431 0.00 23.27 7.21
N LEU A 432 -1.30 23.40 6.93
CA LEU A 432 -1.82 23.95 5.68
C LEU A 432 -2.19 25.42 5.83
N ILE A 433 -2.06 26.16 4.73
CA ILE A 433 -2.55 27.54 4.58
C ILE A 433 -3.41 27.71 3.31
N PRO A 434 -4.40 28.63 3.32
CA PRO A 434 -4.85 29.41 4.49
C PRO A 434 -5.50 28.52 5.54
N TYR A 435 -5.41 28.93 6.82
CA TYR A 435 -6.10 28.26 7.91
C TYR A 435 -7.55 28.77 8.01
N ASP A 436 -8.53 27.87 7.86
CA ASP A 436 -9.97 28.22 7.90
C ASP A 436 -10.73 27.42 8.98
N PRO A 437 -10.97 28.00 10.18
CA PRO A 437 -11.78 27.45 11.29
C PRO A 437 -13.10 26.80 10.87
N SER A 438 -13.73 27.29 9.82
CA SER A 438 -15.10 26.96 9.43
C SER A 438 -15.22 25.70 8.56
N ALA A 439 -14.13 25.20 7.97
CA ALA A 439 -14.10 24.07 7.04
C ALA A 439 -14.29 22.67 7.69
N GLY A 440 -14.95 22.60 8.87
CA GLY A 440 -15.17 21.33 9.59
C GLY A 440 -13.90 20.78 10.25
N MET A 441 -12.96 21.67 10.57
CA MET A 441 -11.64 21.36 11.09
C MET A 441 -11.67 20.81 12.50
N PHE A 442 -11.13 19.61 12.67
CA PHE A 442 -10.75 19.12 13.99
C PHE A 442 -9.26 18.82 13.96
N LEU A 443 -8.52 19.47 14.86
CA LEU A 443 -7.16 19.06 15.18
C LEU A 443 -7.23 17.60 15.66
N PRO A 444 -6.30 16.72 15.24
CA PRO A 444 -6.25 15.39 15.80
C PRO A 444 -6.10 15.49 17.32
N LEU A 445 -6.98 14.82 18.07
CA LEU A 445 -6.75 14.56 19.50
C LEU A 445 -5.49 13.69 19.60
N THR A 446 -4.33 14.32 19.80
CA THR A 446 -3.08 13.59 20.06
C THR A 446 -3.09 13.08 21.50
N GLU A 447 -2.63 11.85 21.72
CA GLU A 447 -2.30 11.34 23.07
C GLU A 447 -1.16 12.15 23.70
N ASP A 448 -0.34 12.84 22.90
CA ASP A 448 0.64 13.81 23.35
C ASP A 448 0.08 15.23 23.31
N ARG A 449 -0.23 15.79 24.48
CA ARG A 449 -0.60 17.20 24.71
C ARG A 449 0.57 18.19 24.55
N ALA A 450 1.73 17.78 24.01
CA ALA A 450 2.95 18.58 24.07
C ALA A 450 3.33 19.32 22.76
N SER A 451 2.60 19.15 21.66
CA SER A 451 2.92 19.87 20.40
C SER A 451 1.70 20.25 19.55
N SER A 452 0.57 20.56 20.18
CA SER A 452 -0.51 21.24 19.46
C SER A 452 -0.09 22.68 19.20
N SER A 453 0.75 22.91 18.18
CA SER A 453 0.92 24.26 17.64
C SER A 453 -0.44 24.66 17.12
N ALA A 454 -1.13 25.54 17.84
CA ALA A 454 -2.30 26.19 17.31
C ALA A 454 -1.91 26.76 15.93
N PRO A 455 -2.67 26.48 14.87
CA PRO A 455 -2.29 26.87 13.51
C PRO A 455 -2.13 28.38 13.39
N ILE A 456 -2.78 29.17 14.25
CA ILE A 456 -2.48 30.58 14.50
C ILE A 456 -1.89 30.71 15.91
N CYS A 457 -0.94 31.63 16.11
CA CYS A 457 -0.43 31.95 17.44
C CYS A 457 -1.58 32.38 18.35
N THR A 458 -1.80 31.66 19.45
CA THR A 458 -2.82 31.99 20.47
C THR A 458 -2.21 32.55 21.75
N VAL A 459 -0.88 32.55 21.85
CA VAL A 459 -0.17 33.13 23.00
C VAL A 459 -0.28 34.66 22.91
N HIS A 460 -0.02 35.21 21.73
CA HIS A 460 -0.13 36.64 21.49
C HIS A 460 -1.54 37.06 21.09
N SER A 461 -2.18 37.85 21.95
CA SER A 461 -3.55 38.33 21.78
C SER A 461 -3.73 39.72 22.39
N ILE A 462 -4.83 40.39 22.02
CA ILE A 462 -5.23 41.67 22.63
C ILE A 462 -5.37 41.58 24.16
N GLU A 463 -5.76 40.41 24.70
CA GLU A 463 -5.96 40.19 26.13
C GLU A 463 -4.66 39.87 26.87
N ASN A 464 -3.72 39.16 26.23
CA ASN A 464 -2.49 38.70 26.86
C ASN A 464 -1.32 39.68 26.70
N ASP A 465 -1.20 40.32 25.54
CA ASP A 465 -0.04 41.14 25.21
C ASP A 465 -0.37 42.60 25.01
N GLY A 466 -1.67 42.96 24.96
CA GLY A 466 -2.15 44.34 25.14
C GLY A 466 -1.39 45.40 24.35
N ASN A 467 -0.74 45.04 23.25
CA ASN A 467 0.05 45.96 22.46
C ASN A 467 -0.96 46.90 21.81
N THR A 468 -0.98 48.14 22.28
CA THR A 468 -1.47 49.26 21.49
C THR A 468 -0.84 49.11 20.11
N LEU A 469 -1.68 48.97 19.09
CA LEU A 469 -1.27 48.96 17.69
C LEU A 469 -0.19 50.05 17.49
N PRO A 470 0.87 49.81 16.68
CA PRO A 470 1.82 50.86 16.37
C PRO A 470 1.02 52.08 15.92
N GLU A 471 1.20 53.22 16.59
CA GLU A 471 0.60 54.47 16.11
C GLU A 471 1.06 54.63 14.64
N PRO A 472 0.13 54.93 13.72
CA PRO A 472 0.53 55.18 12.34
C PRO A 472 1.59 56.27 12.35
N GLU A 473 2.67 56.08 11.58
CA GLU A 473 3.75 57.06 11.50
C GLU A 473 3.14 58.45 11.27
N PRO A 474 3.57 59.49 12.02
CA PRO A 474 3.03 60.82 11.86
C PRO A 474 3.26 61.24 10.41
N THR A 475 2.18 61.43 9.68
CA THR A 475 2.21 62.07 8.37
C THR A 475 2.82 63.45 8.56
N ASP A 476 3.95 63.70 7.91
CA ASP A 476 4.56 65.02 7.82
C ASP A 476 3.46 66.04 7.43
N PRO A 477 3.35 67.18 8.13
CA PRO A 477 2.39 68.20 7.75
C PRO A 477 2.75 68.70 6.35
N ASP A 478 1.76 68.62 5.45
CA ASP A 478 1.80 69.16 4.10
C ASP A 478 2.24 70.65 4.13
N PRO A 479 3.40 71.01 3.56
CA PRO A 479 3.84 72.39 3.50
C PRO A 479 3.12 73.08 2.33
N GLY A 480 1.83 73.38 2.48
CA GLY A 480 1.10 73.98 1.39
C GLY A 480 -0.37 74.27 1.61
N ASP A 481 -0.72 75.16 2.53
CA ASP A 481 -1.84 76.07 2.26
C ASP A 481 -1.63 77.41 3.01
N PRO A 482 -1.49 78.54 2.29
CA PRO A 482 -1.41 79.88 2.88
C PRO A 482 -2.82 80.46 3.13
N ASP A 483 -2.88 81.40 4.08
CA ASP A 483 -4.04 82.20 4.50
C ASP A 483 -4.95 82.75 3.38
#